data_AF-A0AAT9HH18-F1
#
_entry.id   AF-A0AAT9HH18-F1
#
_cell.length_a   1.000
_cell.length_b   1.000
_cell.length_c   1.000
_cell.angle_alpha   90.00
_cell.angle_beta   90.00
_cell.angle_gamma   90.00
#
_symmetry.space_group_name_H-M   'P 1'
#
loop_
_entity.id
_entity.type
_entity.pdbx_description
1 polymer ?
#
loop_
_entity_poly.entity_id
_entity_poly.type
_entity_poly.pdbx_seq_one_letter_code
_entity_poly.pdbx_strand_id
1 'polypeptide(L)'
;MALRTLALPDGPHVKTALSARLTSSVRDISLGSVGASAVLSDFGEAVAARTDGLLHITRTLGAVAAGSPDLAAVLRESPGEYAGPGERVVPVAALATTELPSSPRWLGDFTRLALTVGLRLLELGVALEAHGQNLLVVLAADGNPVRLVYRDLADLRIGPARLARHGVALPEQLPTRMVTDDEHALRRKLFGSLVAGALAGTAGSGPALRAALEDAVPRLPRTSDLTALLEEPLPAKALTLMRLSPRTAGDQWAELPNPLFFDPM
;
A
#
# COMPACT_ATOMS: atom_id res chain seq x y z
N MET A 1 -10.07 -0.20 -10.10
CA MET A 1 -10.21 1.17 -10.63
C MET A 1 -10.96 2.03 -9.60
N ALA A 2 -10.69 3.34 -9.56
CA ALA A 2 -11.35 4.28 -8.64
C ALA A 2 -12.35 5.15 -9.43
N LEU A 3 -13.62 5.20 -8.98
CA LEU A 3 -14.68 5.96 -9.66
C LEU A 3 -14.52 7.49 -9.54
N ARG A 4 -13.71 7.96 -8.58
CA ARG A 4 -13.53 9.38 -8.24
C ARG A 4 -12.16 9.94 -8.57
N THR A 5 -11.36 9.21 -9.35
CA THR A 5 -10.04 9.68 -9.78
C THR A 5 -10.02 9.71 -11.29
N LEU A 6 -9.92 10.91 -11.84
CA LEU A 6 -9.89 11.18 -13.26
C LEU A 6 -8.41 11.28 -13.68
N ALA A 7 -8.03 10.47 -14.67
CA ALA A 7 -6.74 10.64 -15.34
C ALA A 7 -6.93 11.67 -16.47
N LEU A 8 -6.23 12.79 -16.39
CA LEU A 8 -6.24 13.79 -17.46
C LEU A 8 -5.27 13.36 -18.57
N PRO A 9 -5.55 13.67 -19.84
CA PRO A 9 -4.59 13.48 -20.92
C PRO A 9 -3.29 14.22 -20.61
N ASP A 10 -2.16 13.50 -20.68
CA ASP A 10 -0.79 14.01 -20.52
C ASP A 10 -0.56 14.89 -19.27
N GLY A 11 -1.31 14.61 -18.19
CA GLY A 11 -1.33 15.47 -17.03
C GLY A 11 -1.59 14.75 -15.71
N PRO A 12 -1.67 15.52 -14.60
CA PRO A 12 -1.92 14.98 -13.28
C PRO A 12 -3.29 14.31 -13.18
N HIS A 13 -3.43 13.44 -12.18
CA HIS A 13 -4.70 12.84 -11.83
C HIS A 13 -5.47 13.75 -10.86
N VAL A 14 -6.78 13.88 -11.07
CA VAL A 14 -7.68 14.63 -10.19
C VAL A 14 -8.54 13.66 -9.38
N LYS A 15 -8.37 13.61 -8.07
CA LYS A 15 -9.22 12.85 -7.13
C LYS A 15 -10.24 13.80 -6.51
N THR A 16 -11.52 13.60 -6.79
CA THR A 16 -12.61 14.42 -6.25
C THR A 16 -13.32 13.70 -5.10
N ALA A 17 -13.98 14.45 -4.23
CA ALA A 17 -14.97 13.89 -3.32
C ALA A 17 -16.17 13.35 -4.11
N LEU A 18 -16.74 12.25 -3.61
CA LEU A 18 -17.93 11.61 -4.13
C LEU A 18 -18.75 11.12 -2.93
N SER A 19 -19.87 11.77 -2.64
CA SER A 19 -20.74 11.41 -1.51
C SER A 19 -21.57 10.16 -1.80
N ALA A 20 -20.88 9.05 -2.08
CA ALA A 20 -21.43 7.72 -2.30
C ALA A 20 -20.64 6.69 -1.50
N ARG A 21 -21.34 5.69 -0.95
CA ARG A 21 -20.69 4.55 -0.29
C ARG A 21 -20.23 3.55 -1.35
N LEU A 22 -18.92 3.42 -1.52
CA LEU A 22 -18.31 2.38 -2.34
C LEU A 22 -17.63 1.38 -1.42
N THR A 23 -18.03 0.10 -1.50
CA THR A 23 -17.64 -0.97 -0.57
C THR A 23 -18.11 -0.67 0.87
N SER A 24 -17.21 -0.44 1.82
CA SER A 24 -17.54 -0.24 3.25
C SER A 24 -17.50 1.23 3.69
N SER A 25 -17.01 2.17 2.86
CA SER A 25 -16.81 3.58 3.24
C SER A 25 -17.39 4.57 2.24
N VAL A 26 -17.83 5.73 2.76
CA VAL A 26 -18.16 6.92 1.97
C VAL A 26 -16.89 7.43 1.31
N ARG A 27 -17.03 7.98 0.10
CA ARG A 27 -15.91 8.41 -0.73
C ARG A 27 -15.74 9.93 -0.72
N ASP A 28 -15.75 10.49 0.48
CA ASP A 28 -15.36 11.86 0.79
C ASP A 28 -13.82 11.99 0.92
N ILE A 29 -13.33 13.23 1.07
CA ILE A 29 -11.92 13.48 1.35
C ILE A 29 -11.86 14.31 2.63
N SER A 30 -11.34 13.73 3.71
CA SER A 30 -11.32 14.42 5.00
C SER A 30 -10.49 15.71 4.94
N LEU A 31 -10.95 16.74 5.66
CA LEU A 31 -10.25 18.02 5.76
C LEU A 31 -8.83 17.87 6.32
N GLY A 32 -8.65 16.93 7.26
CA GLY A 32 -7.32 16.61 7.79
C GLY A 32 -6.37 16.05 6.73
N SER A 33 -6.87 15.21 5.80
CA SER A 33 -6.07 14.72 4.68
C SER A 33 -5.74 15.81 3.65
N VAL A 34 -6.65 16.76 3.45
CA VAL A 34 -6.40 17.94 2.60
C VAL A 34 -5.30 18.81 3.22
N GLY A 35 -5.43 19.16 4.51
CA GLY A 35 -4.47 20.00 5.22
C GLY A 35 -3.07 19.37 5.33
N ALA A 36 -2.99 18.05 5.50
CA ALA A 36 -1.71 17.34 5.61
C ALA A 36 -1.09 16.94 4.25
N SER A 37 -1.74 17.25 3.12
CA SER A 37 -1.38 16.68 1.81
C SER A 37 0.02 17.02 1.32
N ALA A 38 0.47 18.27 1.51
CA ALA A 38 1.81 18.71 1.13
C ALA A 38 2.88 18.02 2.00
N VAL A 39 2.74 18.10 3.32
CA VAL A 39 3.66 17.48 4.29
C VAL A 39 3.76 15.97 4.08
N LEU A 40 2.64 15.29 3.82
CA LEU A 40 2.64 13.86 3.53
C LEU A 40 3.35 13.52 2.22
N SER A 41 3.28 14.40 1.22
CA SER A 41 3.95 14.21 -0.06
C SER A 41 5.47 14.33 0.09
N ASP A 42 5.93 15.37 0.79
CA ASP A 42 7.36 15.58 1.08
C ASP A 42 7.92 14.44 1.94
N PHE A 43 7.18 14.05 2.99
CA PHE A 43 7.55 12.92 3.83
C PHE A 43 7.61 11.61 3.03
N GLY A 44 6.59 11.37 2.18
CA GLY A 44 6.53 10.21 1.30
C GLY A 44 7.76 10.12 0.40
N GLU A 45 8.12 11.20 -0.27
CA GLU A 45 9.31 11.28 -1.13
C GLU A 45 10.59 10.98 -0.33
N ALA A 46 10.74 11.58 0.85
CA ALA A 46 11.91 11.37 1.71
C ALA A 46 12.07 9.90 2.17
N VAL A 47 10.98 9.20 2.48
CA VAL A 47 11.05 7.78 2.85
C VAL A 47 11.21 6.87 1.63
N ALA A 48 10.61 7.22 0.49
CA ALA A 48 10.79 6.49 -0.77
C ALA A 48 12.25 6.54 -1.25
N ALA A 49 12.94 7.68 -1.06
CA ALA A 49 14.36 7.82 -1.38
C ALA A 49 15.27 6.81 -0.63
N ARG A 50 14.81 6.26 0.50
CA ARG A 50 15.52 5.23 1.28
C ARG A 50 15.27 3.80 0.80
N THR A 51 14.64 3.62 -0.37
CA THR A 51 14.31 2.31 -0.93
C THR A 51 15.19 1.90 -2.10
N ASP A 52 16.31 2.59 -2.35
CA ASP A 52 17.23 2.34 -3.48
C ASP A 52 16.53 2.39 -4.86
N GLY A 53 15.53 3.27 -5.00
CA GLY A 53 14.75 3.41 -6.24
C GLY A 53 13.72 2.30 -6.47
N LEU A 54 13.52 1.39 -5.53
CA LEU A 54 12.52 0.32 -5.64
C LEU A 54 11.08 0.83 -5.42
N LEU A 55 10.91 2.00 -4.82
CA LEU A 55 9.61 2.64 -4.62
C LEU A 55 9.65 4.11 -5.06
N HIS A 56 8.61 4.50 -5.79
CA HIS A 56 8.23 5.88 -6.01
C HIS A 56 6.88 6.19 -5.36
N ILE A 57 6.67 7.45 -5.01
CA ILE A 57 5.40 7.92 -4.46
C ILE A 57 4.86 9.03 -5.35
N THR A 58 3.63 8.85 -5.85
CA THR A 58 2.94 9.94 -6.56
C THR A 58 2.57 11.04 -5.57
N ARG A 59 3.18 12.20 -5.69
CA ARG A 59 2.98 13.34 -4.79
C ARG A 59 1.64 14.01 -5.04
N THR A 60 1.08 14.57 -3.98
CA THR A 60 -0.06 15.48 -4.07
C THR A 60 0.46 16.86 -4.45
N LEU A 61 0.21 17.26 -5.69
CA LEU A 61 0.59 18.58 -6.23
C LEU A 61 -0.25 19.71 -5.60
N GLY A 62 -1.45 19.39 -5.14
CA GLY A 62 -2.29 20.31 -4.39
C GLY A 62 -3.56 19.63 -3.89
N ALA A 63 -4.12 20.13 -2.80
CA ALA A 63 -5.41 19.70 -2.30
C ALA A 63 -6.20 20.91 -1.81
N VAL A 64 -7.50 20.89 -2.02
CA VAL A 64 -8.40 21.96 -1.60
C VAL A 64 -9.72 21.38 -1.09
N ALA A 65 -10.32 22.06 -0.13
CA ALA A 65 -11.68 21.80 0.32
C ALA A 65 -12.41 23.12 0.58
N ALA A 66 -13.70 23.16 0.26
CA ALA A 66 -14.56 24.30 0.57
C ALA A 66 -15.35 24.03 1.86
N GLY A 67 -14.64 23.96 2.99
CA GLY A 67 -15.23 23.80 4.33
C GLY A 67 -15.89 22.45 4.63
N SER A 68 -15.97 21.55 3.65
CA SER A 68 -16.63 20.24 3.79
C SER A 68 -15.82 19.12 3.12
N PRO A 69 -15.77 17.91 3.71
CA PRO A 69 -15.14 16.75 3.09
C PRO A 69 -15.87 16.24 1.83
N ASP A 70 -17.14 16.63 1.65
CA ASP A 70 -17.94 16.34 0.46
C ASP A 70 -17.58 17.27 -0.72
N LEU A 71 -16.88 18.38 -0.46
CA LEU A 71 -16.50 19.37 -1.46
C LEU A 71 -14.99 19.60 -1.42
N ALA A 72 -14.25 18.54 -1.76
CA ALA A 72 -12.81 18.50 -1.75
C ALA A 72 -12.24 17.87 -3.03
N ALA A 73 -11.04 18.30 -3.41
CA ALA A 73 -10.30 17.79 -4.55
C ALA A 73 -8.80 17.70 -4.24
N VAL A 74 -8.14 16.72 -4.87
CA VAL A 74 -6.72 16.45 -4.76
C VAL A 74 -6.15 16.30 -6.17
N LEU A 75 -5.16 17.12 -6.50
CA LEU A 75 -4.35 17.01 -7.71
C LEU A 75 -3.10 16.20 -7.37
N ARG A 76 -2.82 15.15 -8.13
CA ARG A 76 -1.72 14.22 -7.87
C ARG A 76 -0.94 13.95 -9.15
N GLU A 77 0.35 13.71 -9.03
CA GLU A 77 1.18 13.24 -10.16
C GLU A 77 0.56 12.02 -10.84
N SER A 78 0.79 11.91 -12.14
CA SER A 78 0.46 10.69 -12.87
C SER A 78 1.43 9.59 -12.47
N PRO A 79 0.98 8.38 -12.11
CA PRO A 79 1.88 7.25 -11.91
C PRO A 79 2.76 6.97 -13.14
N GLY A 80 2.31 7.36 -14.33
CA GLY A 80 3.05 7.18 -15.59
C GLY A 80 4.35 7.97 -15.67
N GLU A 81 4.51 9.04 -14.87
CA GLU A 81 5.77 9.80 -14.78
C GLU A 81 6.94 8.94 -14.28
N TYR A 82 6.63 7.85 -13.59
CA TYR A 82 7.62 6.92 -13.06
C TYR A 82 7.92 5.75 -13.99
N ALA A 83 7.41 5.72 -15.22
CA ALA A 83 7.82 4.77 -16.25
C ALA A 83 8.91 5.36 -17.15
N GLY A 84 9.94 4.57 -17.42
CA GLY A 84 10.94 4.81 -18.45
C GLY A 84 10.49 4.28 -19.81
N PRO A 85 11.34 4.43 -20.84
CA PRO A 85 11.04 3.97 -22.19
C PRO A 85 10.69 2.48 -22.25
N GLY A 86 9.52 2.15 -22.81
CA GLY A 86 9.04 0.78 -22.97
C GLY A 86 8.49 0.13 -21.69
N GLU A 87 8.56 0.81 -20.55
CA GLU A 87 8.00 0.33 -19.30
C GLU A 87 6.52 0.71 -19.17
N ARG A 88 5.79 -0.05 -18.34
CA ARG A 88 4.36 0.16 -18.11
C ARG A 88 4.05 0.16 -16.63
N VAL A 89 3.24 1.12 -16.17
CA VAL A 89 2.75 1.16 -14.79
C VAL A 89 1.39 0.51 -14.70
N VAL A 90 1.28 -0.56 -13.91
CA VAL A 90 0.07 -1.37 -13.80
C VAL A 90 -0.41 -1.39 -12.34
N PRO A 91 -1.67 -1.04 -12.05
CA PRO A 91 -2.25 -1.26 -10.72
C PRO A 91 -2.20 -2.75 -10.36
N VAL A 92 -1.73 -3.08 -9.15
CA VAL A 92 -1.59 -4.48 -8.73
C VAL A 92 -2.93 -5.23 -8.75
N ALA A 93 -4.03 -4.54 -8.46
CA ALA A 93 -5.38 -5.11 -8.56
C ALA A 93 -5.80 -5.52 -9.99
N ALA A 94 -5.07 -5.10 -11.03
CA ALA A 94 -5.31 -5.52 -12.41
C ALA A 94 -4.45 -6.74 -12.82
N LEU A 95 -3.44 -7.14 -12.03
CA LEU A 95 -2.55 -8.25 -12.39
C LEU A 95 -3.28 -9.58 -12.47
N ALA A 96 -4.29 -9.80 -11.62
CA ALA A 96 -5.13 -10.99 -11.64
C ALA A 96 -5.97 -11.14 -12.92
N THR A 97 -6.05 -10.09 -13.76
CA THR A 97 -6.71 -10.15 -15.08
C THR A 97 -5.70 -10.30 -16.22
N THR A 98 -4.47 -10.71 -15.91
CA THR A 98 -3.38 -10.94 -16.87
C THR A 98 -2.81 -12.34 -16.69
N GLU A 99 -2.04 -12.82 -17.66
CA GLU A 99 -1.35 -14.12 -17.56
C GLU A 99 -0.04 -14.06 -16.76
N LEU A 100 0.44 -12.88 -16.37
CA LEU A 100 1.73 -12.74 -15.68
C LEU A 100 1.84 -13.56 -14.38
N PRO A 101 0.81 -13.57 -13.50
CA PRO A 101 0.89 -14.32 -12.24
C PRO A 101 0.88 -15.85 -12.40
N SER A 102 0.54 -16.36 -13.60
CA SER A 102 0.58 -17.81 -13.88
C SER A 102 2.01 -18.37 -13.88
N SER A 103 3.01 -17.51 -14.08
CA SER A 103 4.43 -17.87 -14.00
C SER A 103 4.90 -17.85 -12.53
N PRO A 104 5.31 -18.99 -11.95
CA PRO A 104 5.79 -19.03 -10.57
C PRO A 104 7.00 -18.12 -10.34
N ARG A 105 7.90 -18.05 -11.32
CA ARG A 105 9.08 -17.16 -11.28
C ARG A 105 8.65 -15.70 -11.20
N TRP A 106 7.74 -15.29 -12.07
CA TRP A 106 7.27 -13.89 -12.09
C TRP A 106 6.58 -13.53 -10.77
N LEU A 107 5.73 -14.41 -10.25
CA LEU A 107 5.04 -14.19 -8.98
C LEU A 107 6.01 -14.13 -7.79
N GLY A 108 7.05 -14.98 -7.78
CA GLY A 108 8.14 -14.92 -6.80
C GLY A 108 8.95 -13.63 -6.87
N ASP A 109 9.33 -13.19 -8.07
CA ASP A 109 10.06 -11.94 -8.29
C ASP A 109 9.23 -10.71 -7.87
N PHE A 110 7.94 -10.67 -8.21
CA PHE A 110 7.01 -9.63 -7.76
C PHE A 110 6.83 -9.63 -6.23
N THR A 111 6.64 -10.81 -5.64
CA THR A 111 6.50 -10.98 -4.18
C THR A 111 7.75 -10.50 -3.44
N ARG A 112 8.93 -10.85 -3.94
CA ARG A 112 10.21 -10.38 -3.41
C ARG A 112 10.33 -8.87 -3.48
N LEU A 113 10.04 -8.26 -4.63
CA LEU A 113 10.08 -6.80 -4.79
C LEU A 113 9.15 -6.10 -3.78
N ALA A 114 7.90 -6.57 -3.71
CA ALA A 114 6.87 -5.98 -2.88
C ALA A 114 7.19 -6.08 -1.38
N LEU A 115 7.65 -7.25 -0.92
CA LEU A 115 8.05 -7.46 0.47
C LEU A 115 9.36 -6.75 0.82
N THR A 116 10.32 -6.66 -0.10
CA THR A 116 11.56 -5.91 0.13
C THR A 116 11.25 -4.44 0.44
N VAL A 117 10.41 -3.81 -0.39
CA VAL A 117 9.98 -2.42 -0.16
C VAL A 117 9.17 -2.29 1.12
N GLY A 118 8.18 -3.16 1.32
CA GLY A 118 7.30 -3.12 2.49
C GLY A 118 8.06 -3.25 3.81
N LEU A 119 8.94 -4.25 3.92
CA LEU A 119 9.74 -4.50 5.12
C LEU A 119 10.73 -3.38 5.39
N ARG A 120 11.37 -2.81 4.36
CA ARG A 120 12.26 -1.64 4.52
C ARG A 120 11.52 -0.43 5.07
N LEU A 121 10.34 -0.12 4.55
CA LEU A 121 9.54 0.98 5.07
C LEU A 121 9.04 0.70 6.49
N LEU A 122 8.61 -0.53 6.78
CA LEU A 122 8.14 -0.90 8.11
C LEU A 122 9.24 -0.80 9.16
N GLU A 123 10.46 -1.23 8.82
CA GLU A 123 11.67 -1.06 9.65
C GLU A 123 11.92 0.44 9.95
N LEU A 124 11.82 1.30 8.93
CA LEU A 124 11.90 2.76 9.12
C LEU A 124 10.76 3.33 9.99
N GLY A 125 9.66 2.60 10.16
CA GLY A 125 8.49 3.05 10.90
C GLY A 125 7.33 3.51 10.02
N VAL A 126 7.29 3.18 8.74
CA VAL A 126 6.21 3.54 7.81
C VAL A 126 5.51 2.29 7.29
N ALA A 127 4.24 2.12 7.64
CA ALA A 127 3.38 1.08 7.10
C ALA A 127 2.46 1.64 6.02
N LEU A 128 2.61 1.13 4.79
CA LEU A 128 1.74 1.44 3.66
C LEU A 128 0.38 0.73 3.80
N GLU A 129 -0.70 1.33 3.29
CA GLU A 129 -1.91 0.56 2.91
C GLU A 129 -1.74 0.04 1.48
N ALA A 130 -0.82 -0.90 1.31
CA ALA A 130 -0.35 -1.42 0.03
C ALA A 130 -1.33 -2.43 -0.61
N HIS A 131 -2.63 -2.15 -0.56
CA HIS A 131 -3.63 -2.94 -1.27
C HIS A 131 -3.52 -2.73 -2.80
N GLY A 132 -4.06 -3.65 -3.59
CA GLY A 132 -3.85 -3.66 -5.05
C GLY A 132 -4.31 -2.39 -5.81
N GLN A 133 -5.18 -1.56 -5.22
CA GLN A 133 -5.54 -0.27 -5.84
C GLN A 133 -4.56 0.88 -5.54
N ASN A 134 -3.79 0.84 -4.46
CA ASN A 134 -2.85 1.90 -4.04
C ASN A 134 -1.41 1.54 -4.42
N LEU A 135 -1.11 0.24 -4.50
CA LEU A 135 0.14 -0.26 -5.02
C LEU A 135 0.04 -0.48 -6.53
N LEU A 136 1.01 0.07 -7.25
CA LEU A 136 1.22 -0.17 -8.68
C LEU A 136 2.61 -0.77 -8.86
N VAL A 137 2.76 -1.58 -9.90
CA VAL A 137 4.05 -2.15 -10.31
C VAL A 137 4.44 -1.54 -11.64
N VAL A 138 5.70 -1.15 -11.76
CA VAL A 138 6.32 -0.84 -13.04
C VAL A 138 6.85 -2.15 -13.62
N LEU A 139 6.39 -2.46 -14.82
CA LEU A 139 6.81 -3.63 -15.59
C LEU A 139 7.75 -3.18 -16.69
N ALA A 140 8.87 -3.88 -16.84
CA ALA A 140 9.74 -3.75 -18.00
C ALA A 140 9.02 -4.16 -19.30
N ALA A 141 9.64 -3.90 -20.44
CA ALA A 141 9.09 -4.24 -21.76
C ALA A 141 8.78 -5.75 -21.90
N ASP A 142 9.58 -6.60 -21.25
CA ASP A 142 9.39 -8.05 -21.19
C ASP A 142 8.35 -8.51 -20.15
N GLY A 143 7.76 -7.58 -19.40
CA GLY A 143 6.77 -7.84 -18.37
C GLY A 143 7.35 -8.10 -16.97
N ASN A 144 8.67 -8.12 -16.78
CA ASN A 144 9.26 -8.36 -15.46
C ASN A 144 9.00 -7.17 -14.49
N PRO A 145 8.70 -7.44 -13.21
CA PRO A 145 8.48 -6.39 -12.23
C PRO A 145 9.81 -5.76 -11.82
N VAL A 146 9.93 -4.44 -11.93
CA VAL A 146 11.22 -3.74 -11.69
C VAL A 146 11.19 -2.79 -10.50
N ARG A 147 10.06 -2.11 -10.26
CA ARG A 147 9.88 -1.20 -9.10
C ARG A 147 8.40 -0.97 -8.82
N LEU A 148 8.11 -0.34 -7.71
CA LEU A 148 6.76 -0.03 -7.25
C LEU A 148 6.48 1.46 -7.35
N VAL A 149 5.22 1.79 -7.57
CA VAL A 149 4.68 3.15 -7.39
C VAL A 149 3.55 3.05 -6.38
N TYR A 150 3.61 3.84 -5.31
CA TYR A 150 2.56 3.93 -4.32
C TYR A 150 1.80 5.25 -4.46
N ARG A 151 0.49 5.18 -4.23
CA ARG A 151 -0.40 6.33 -4.19
C ARG A 151 -1.34 6.27 -2.99
N ASP A 152 -1.85 7.44 -2.61
CA ASP A 152 -2.76 7.64 -1.46
C ASP A 152 -2.04 7.60 -0.09
N LEU A 153 -1.43 8.74 0.25
CA LEU A 153 -0.60 8.91 1.45
C LEU A 153 -1.42 9.17 2.71
N ALA A 154 -2.70 9.52 2.56
CA ALA A 154 -3.57 9.86 3.67
C ALA A 154 -3.83 8.68 4.63
N ASP A 155 -3.54 7.44 4.21
CA ASP A 155 -3.81 6.25 5.02
C ASP A 155 -2.55 5.53 5.50
N LEU A 156 -1.37 6.16 5.41
CA LEU A 156 -0.16 5.66 6.05
C LEU A 156 -0.36 5.47 7.57
N ARG A 157 0.41 4.54 8.13
CA ARG A 157 0.68 4.48 9.57
C ARG A 157 2.16 4.70 9.83
N ILE A 158 2.48 5.52 10.82
CA ILE A 158 3.80 6.07 11.06
C ILE A 158 4.15 5.87 12.53
N GLY A 159 5.26 5.20 12.81
CA GLY A 159 5.81 4.95 14.14
C GLY A 159 6.96 5.89 14.47
N PRO A 160 6.73 6.95 15.27
CA PRO A 160 7.76 7.93 15.62
C PRO A 160 9.02 7.33 16.22
N ALA A 161 8.91 6.32 17.09
CA ALA A 161 10.06 5.70 17.73
C ALA A 161 10.97 5.01 16.72
N ARG A 162 10.39 4.34 15.70
CA ARG A 162 11.18 3.72 14.62
C ARG A 162 11.81 4.79 13.72
N LEU A 163 11.07 5.85 13.35
CA LEU A 163 11.63 6.97 12.58
C LEU A 163 12.85 7.59 13.29
N ALA A 164 12.74 7.86 14.59
CA ALA A 164 13.81 8.45 15.39
C ALA A 164 15.07 7.56 15.42
N ARG A 165 14.91 6.24 15.55
CA ARG A 165 16.04 5.28 15.51
C ARG A 165 16.80 5.32 14.17
N HIS A 166 16.11 5.68 13.09
CA HIS A 166 16.69 5.80 11.75
C HIS A 166 17.03 7.25 11.35
N GLY A 167 17.03 8.18 12.32
CA GLY A 167 17.35 9.58 12.08
C GLY A 167 16.39 10.28 11.11
N VAL A 168 15.12 9.84 11.08
CA VAL A 168 14.06 10.49 10.31
C VAL A 168 13.21 11.32 11.27
N ALA A 169 13.05 12.61 10.97
CA ALA A 169 12.13 13.45 11.74
C ALA A 169 10.67 13.08 11.44
N LEU A 170 9.84 13.01 12.48
CA LEU A 170 8.40 12.93 12.29
C LEU A 170 7.91 14.26 11.70
N PRO A 171 7.17 14.25 10.59
CA PRO A 171 6.60 15.48 10.05
C PRO A 171 5.65 16.14 11.04
N GLU A 172 5.68 17.46 11.08
CA GLU A 172 4.71 18.24 11.84
C GLU A 172 3.31 18.10 11.24
N GLN A 173 2.27 18.32 12.04
CA GLN A 173 0.87 18.44 11.57
C GLN A 173 0.29 17.18 10.88
N LEU A 174 0.79 16.00 11.21
CA LEU A 174 0.16 14.75 10.80
C LEU A 174 -1.18 14.52 11.53
N PRO A 175 -2.22 14.02 10.85
CA PRO A 175 -3.45 13.58 11.51
C PRO A 175 -3.14 12.51 12.56
N THR A 176 -3.62 12.70 13.79
CA THR A 176 -3.32 11.81 14.94
C THR A 176 -3.57 10.32 14.64
N ARG A 177 -4.61 10.00 13.85
CA ARG A 177 -4.94 8.63 13.44
C ARG A 177 -3.84 7.91 12.67
N MET A 178 -2.88 8.64 12.10
CA MET A 178 -1.78 8.10 11.30
C MET A 178 -0.57 7.73 12.18
N VAL A 179 -0.48 8.26 13.39
CA VAL A 179 0.71 8.14 14.24
C VAL A 179 0.48 7.07 15.30
N THR A 180 1.33 6.05 15.34
CA THR A 180 1.30 4.99 16.36
C THR A 180 2.62 4.23 16.42
N ASP A 181 3.14 4.00 17.62
CA ASP A 181 4.29 3.11 17.87
C ASP A 181 3.86 1.66 18.16
N ASP A 182 2.57 1.35 18.08
CA ASP A 182 2.08 -0.04 18.18
C ASP A 182 2.53 -0.84 16.96
N GLU A 183 3.51 -1.73 17.18
CA GLU A 183 4.06 -2.61 16.13
C GLU A 183 3.00 -3.51 15.50
N HIS A 184 2.02 -3.99 16.28
CA HIS A 184 0.94 -4.80 15.74
C HIS A 184 0.05 -3.97 14.81
N ALA A 185 -0.20 -2.70 15.12
CA ALA A 185 -0.96 -1.81 14.24
C ALA A 185 -0.20 -1.54 12.92
N LEU A 186 1.11 -1.32 12.99
CA LEU A 186 1.95 -1.14 11.80
C LEU A 186 2.01 -2.41 10.93
N ARG A 187 2.28 -3.57 11.55
CA ARG A 187 2.28 -4.88 10.86
C ARG A 187 0.94 -5.21 10.25
N ARG A 188 -0.17 -5.02 10.99
CA ARG A 188 -1.54 -5.21 10.47
C ARG A 188 -1.79 -4.37 9.23
N LYS A 189 -1.43 -3.09 9.29
CA LYS A 189 -1.60 -2.16 8.16
C LYS A 189 -0.86 -2.66 6.92
N LEU A 190 0.41 -3.02 7.06
CA LEU A 190 1.20 -3.51 5.94
C LEU A 190 0.79 -4.92 5.50
N PHE A 191 0.94 -5.93 6.36
CA PHE A 191 0.75 -7.33 5.98
C PHE A 191 -0.69 -7.64 5.57
N GLY A 192 -1.68 -7.02 6.20
CA GLY A 192 -3.07 -7.26 5.82
C GLY A 192 -3.49 -6.60 4.52
N SER A 193 -2.83 -5.52 4.11
CA SER A 193 -3.08 -4.90 2.80
C SER A 193 -2.19 -5.49 1.70
N LEU A 194 -0.93 -5.76 2.00
CA LEU A 194 0.07 -6.29 1.08
C LEU A 194 -0.05 -7.79 0.88
N VAL A 195 0.07 -8.59 1.95
CA VAL A 195 0.15 -10.05 1.87
C VAL A 195 -1.24 -10.64 1.71
N ALA A 196 -2.12 -10.42 2.68
CA ALA A 196 -3.49 -10.95 2.65
C ALA A 196 -4.39 -10.25 1.60
N GLY A 197 -3.98 -9.08 1.10
CA GLY A 197 -4.71 -8.33 0.09
C GLY A 197 -4.08 -8.45 -1.31
N ALA A 198 -3.05 -7.67 -1.56
CA ALA A 198 -2.47 -7.50 -2.90
C ALA A 198 -1.80 -8.78 -3.44
N LEU A 199 -0.94 -9.43 -2.66
CA LEU A 199 -0.21 -10.63 -3.07
C LEU A 199 -1.16 -11.84 -3.14
N ALA A 200 -2.00 -12.06 -2.13
CA ALA A 200 -3.00 -13.11 -2.16
C ALA A 200 -3.95 -12.98 -3.37
N GLY A 201 -4.43 -11.76 -3.65
CA GLY A 201 -5.28 -11.49 -4.82
C GLY A 201 -4.56 -11.70 -6.15
N THR A 202 -3.25 -11.44 -6.21
CA THR A 202 -2.43 -11.65 -7.41
C THR A 202 -2.11 -13.14 -7.63
N ALA A 203 -1.80 -13.87 -6.55
CA ALA A 203 -1.50 -15.30 -6.59
C ALA A 203 -2.75 -16.16 -6.88
N GLY A 204 -3.93 -15.68 -6.49
CA GLY A 204 -5.23 -16.33 -6.76
C GLY A 204 -5.52 -17.57 -5.91
N SER A 205 -4.54 -18.12 -5.19
CA SER A 205 -4.72 -19.26 -4.28
C SER A 205 -3.70 -19.26 -3.14
N GLY A 206 -4.04 -19.96 -2.05
CA GLY A 206 -3.15 -20.16 -0.90
C GLY A 206 -1.84 -20.88 -1.27
N PRO A 207 -1.87 -22.01 -2.00
CA PRO A 207 -0.66 -22.70 -2.44
C PRO A 207 0.25 -21.85 -3.35
N ALA A 208 -0.32 -21.07 -4.28
CA ALA A 208 0.47 -20.17 -5.12
C ALA A 208 1.13 -19.04 -4.31
N LEU A 209 0.40 -18.48 -3.35
CA LEU A 209 0.95 -17.48 -2.43
C LEU A 209 2.08 -18.07 -1.57
N ARG A 210 1.89 -19.28 -1.04
CA ARG A 210 2.92 -20.02 -0.29
C ARG A 210 4.20 -20.17 -1.13
N ALA A 211 4.08 -20.71 -2.33
CA ALA A 211 5.24 -20.97 -3.19
C ALA A 211 6.01 -19.67 -3.51
N ALA A 212 5.28 -18.56 -3.76
CA ALA A 212 5.89 -17.26 -4.00
C ALA A 212 6.59 -16.68 -2.75
N LEU A 213 6.02 -16.89 -1.55
CA LEU A 213 6.64 -16.50 -0.29
C LEU A 213 7.91 -17.33 -0.03
N GLU A 214 7.85 -18.65 -0.20
CA GLU A 214 8.99 -19.56 -0.03
C GLU A 214 10.16 -19.20 -0.97
N ASP A 215 9.86 -18.80 -2.22
CA ASP A 215 10.87 -18.32 -3.17
C ASP A 215 11.46 -16.95 -2.78
N ALA A 216 10.63 -16.04 -2.26
CA ALA A 216 11.03 -14.68 -1.93
C ALA A 216 11.85 -14.60 -0.63
N VAL A 217 11.40 -15.28 0.43
CA VAL A 217 11.88 -15.17 1.81
C VAL A 217 13.41 -15.29 1.96
N PRO A 218 14.10 -16.25 1.31
CA PRO A 218 15.56 -16.38 1.42
C PRO A 218 16.33 -15.11 1.06
N ARG A 219 15.75 -14.27 0.19
CA ARG A 219 16.36 -13.05 -0.36
C ARG A 219 15.84 -11.76 0.29
N LEU A 220 14.99 -11.84 1.31
CA LEU A 220 14.44 -10.68 2.01
C LEU A 220 15.37 -10.18 3.13
N PRO A 221 15.31 -8.87 3.47
CA PRO A 221 16.05 -8.34 4.62
C PRO A 221 15.60 -9.01 5.92
N ARG A 222 16.57 -9.37 6.77
CA ARG A 222 16.31 -10.02 8.07
C ARG A 222 15.99 -8.95 9.12
N THR A 223 14.70 -8.66 9.29
CA THR A 223 14.18 -7.75 10.31
C THR A 223 13.27 -8.51 11.29
N SER A 224 12.95 -7.91 12.43
CA SER A 224 11.96 -8.47 13.37
C SER A 224 10.59 -8.63 12.73
N ASP A 225 10.23 -7.75 11.79
CA ASP A 225 8.97 -7.85 11.06
C ASP A 225 8.95 -9.00 10.06
N LEU A 226 10.10 -9.40 9.49
CA LEU A 226 10.17 -10.64 8.71
C LEU A 226 9.91 -11.85 9.61
N THR A 227 10.49 -11.91 10.81
CA THR A 227 10.20 -12.99 11.76
C THR A 227 8.70 -13.07 12.06
N ALA A 228 8.05 -11.93 12.33
CA ALA A 228 6.61 -11.89 12.53
C ALA A 228 5.81 -12.39 11.31
N LEU A 229 6.20 -11.99 10.09
CA LEU A 229 5.57 -12.49 8.86
C LEU A 229 5.72 -14.02 8.71
N LEU A 230 6.86 -14.56 9.12
CA LEU A 230 7.16 -15.99 8.99
C LEU A 230 6.45 -16.82 10.05
N GLU A 231 6.25 -16.30 11.27
CA GLU A 231 5.85 -17.09 12.44
C GLU A 231 4.42 -16.82 12.90
N GLU A 232 3.88 -15.62 12.69
CA GLU A 232 2.58 -15.19 13.21
C GLU A 232 1.44 -15.46 12.21
N PRO A 233 0.18 -15.57 12.67
CA PRO A 233 -1.00 -15.53 11.79
C PRO A 233 -1.04 -14.27 10.92
N LEU A 234 -1.54 -14.39 9.69
CA LEU A 234 -1.63 -13.24 8.81
C LEU A 234 -2.83 -12.36 9.18
N PRO A 235 -2.63 -11.06 9.44
CA PRO A 235 -3.75 -10.16 9.62
C PRO A 235 -4.51 -9.99 8.31
N ALA A 236 -5.82 -9.96 8.35
CA ALA A 236 -6.68 -9.66 7.21
C ALA A 236 -7.74 -8.64 7.60
N LYS A 237 -7.99 -7.66 6.74
CA LYS A 237 -8.99 -6.63 7.01
C LYS A 237 -10.38 -7.26 7.00
N ALA A 238 -11.12 -7.18 8.10
CA ALA A 238 -12.40 -7.83 8.30
C ALA A 238 -13.55 -7.04 7.64
N LEU A 239 -13.49 -6.88 6.31
CA LEU A 239 -14.36 -5.97 5.55
C LEU A 239 -15.85 -6.22 5.75
N THR A 240 -16.27 -7.49 5.88
CA THR A 240 -17.68 -7.86 6.15
C THR A 240 -18.08 -7.46 7.57
N LEU A 241 -17.26 -7.78 8.57
CA LEU A 241 -17.51 -7.41 9.97
C LEU A 241 -17.63 -5.89 10.12
N MET A 242 -16.75 -5.13 9.46
CA MET A 242 -16.83 -3.67 9.44
C MET A 242 -18.19 -3.14 8.94
N ARG A 243 -18.87 -3.85 8.03
CA ARG A 243 -20.23 -3.47 7.58
C ARG A 243 -21.33 -3.88 8.57
N LEU A 244 -21.13 -4.99 9.27
CA LEU A 244 -22.06 -5.50 10.28
C LEU A 244 -21.92 -4.78 11.63
N SER A 245 -20.86 -4.01 11.83
CA SER A 245 -20.57 -3.27 13.06
C SER A 245 -20.55 -1.74 12.82
N PRO A 246 -21.66 -1.10 12.41
CA PRO A 246 -21.68 0.31 12.01
C PRO A 246 -21.35 1.30 13.14
N ARG A 247 -21.36 0.85 14.40
CA ARG A 247 -20.98 1.66 15.58
C ARG A 247 -19.49 1.61 15.90
N THR A 248 -18.74 0.70 15.27
CA THR A 248 -17.29 0.57 15.49
C THR A 248 -16.57 1.31 14.38
N ALA A 249 -15.91 2.42 14.74
CA ALA A 249 -15.12 3.20 13.80
C ALA A 249 -13.76 2.54 13.51
N GLY A 250 -13.21 2.83 12.32
CA GLY A 250 -11.87 2.40 11.95
C GLY A 250 -11.77 0.98 11.39
N ASP A 251 -10.53 0.54 11.18
CA ASP A 251 -10.22 -0.77 10.61
C ASP A 251 -10.43 -1.85 11.66
N GLN A 252 -11.17 -2.90 11.30
CA GLN A 252 -11.26 -4.14 12.07
C GLN A 252 -10.48 -5.24 11.36
N TRP A 253 -9.89 -6.12 12.15
CA TRP A 253 -8.97 -7.15 11.67
C TRP A 253 -9.45 -8.53 12.11
N ALA A 254 -9.24 -9.50 11.23
CA ALA A 254 -9.32 -10.92 11.52
C ALA A 254 -7.93 -11.53 11.30
N GLU A 255 -7.77 -12.79 11.68
CA GLU A 255 -6.54 -13.54 11.50
C GLU A 255 -6.78 -14.71 10.55
N LEU A 256 -5.88 -14.87 9.58
CA LEU A 256 -5.83 -16.01 8.69
C LEU A 256 -4.67 -16.91 9.10
N PRO A 257 -4.77 -18.23 8.89
CA PRO A 257 -3.62 -19.12 9.05
C PRO A 257 -2.44 -18.63 8.21
N ASN A 258 -1.23 -18.74 8.76
CA ASN A 258 -0.04 -18.37 8.02
C ASN A 258 0.16 -19.33 6.83
N PRO A 259 0.35 -18.81 5.61
CA PRO A 259 0.51 -19.61 4.41
C PRO A 259 1.79 -20.42 4.35
N LEU A 260 2.67 -20.34 5.35
CA LEU A 260 3.85 -21.20 5.47
C LEU A 260 3.61 -22.42 6.37
N PHE A 261 2.52 -22.48 7.14
CA PHE A 261 2.29 -23.56 8.12
C PHE A 261 1.03 -24.40 7.91
N PHE A 262 0.07 -23.97 7.08
CA PHE A 262 -1.14 -24.79 6.87
C PHE A 262 -0.85 -25.99 5.94
N ASP A 263 -1.39 -27.17 6.24
CA ASP A 263 -1.38 -28.28 5.29
C ASP A 263 -2.54 -28.06 4.30
N PRO A 264 -2.31 -28.01 2.98
CA PRO A 264 -3.41 -27.94 2.03
C PRO A 264 -4.18 -29.26 2.08
N MET A 265 -5.37 -29.24 2.68
CA MET A 265 -6.35 -30.32 2.51
C MET A 265 -6.85 -30.38 1.07
#